data_AF-A0A3M1LA02-F1
#
_entry.id   AF-A0A3M1LA02-F1
#
_cell.length_a   1.000
_cell.length_b   1.000
_cell.length_c   1.000
_cell.angle_alpha   90.00
_cell.angle_beta   90.00
_cell.angle_gamma   90.00
#
_symmetry.space_group_name_H-M   'P 1'
#
loop_
_entity.id
_entity.type
_entity.pdbx_description
1 polymer ?
#
loop_
_entity_poly.entity_id
_entity_poly.type
_entity_poly.pdbx_seq_one_letter_code
_entity_poly.pdbx_strand_id
1 'polypeptide(L)'
;MYLNCHSYFSLRYGTLSPAALVEAAQQRGVEALALTDVNNTSGALEFYRLCRGAGIRPLLGIDFRTEGGERRYVGLARNLEGWAELNELLTRCSLENKPLPPLAPPLQYAYVVYPRLVKPIERFAEHELLGIRPEHVHGLFSSEVRRFPEKLVVLSPVTFLDEAGYALHRILRAIDLNTLLAKLPREGVARKTELFHPPQVLRDFYKTYPKILRNTERIVADCSIDFETGLQLNRQTFTGSKGGDYHLLEKLAVEGCRRRYGPRDKRALERVQRELRVIRQQDFCAYFLIAWDVVRYAQNAGYHHVGRGSGANSIVAFCLGITDVDPLELDLYFERFINPHRASPPDFDIDFSWDERDDVVDYIFKRYGTEHTALLATYNTFKGRSIVRELGKVFGLPKAEIDLLSEAPERYAPEAGPLPRALRRRPGA
;
A
#
# COMPACT_ATOMS: atom_id res chain seq x y z
N MET A 1 -9.41 1.64 21.14
CA MET A 1 -9.57 3.11 21.33
C MET A 1 -8.88 3.93 20.24
N TYR A 2 -7.80 3.44 19.63
CA TYR A 2 -7.03 4.17 18.63
C TYR A 2 -7.61 3.94 17.22
N LEU A 3 -8.59 4.77 16.87
CA LEU A 3 -9.33 4.69 15.62
C LEU A 3 -8.73 5.52 14.49
N ASN A 4 -7.75 6.39 14.78
CA ASN A 4 -7.15 7.26 13.78
C ASN A 4 -5.64 7.38 14.04
N CYS A 5 -4.84 6.62 13.30
CA CYS A 5 -3.38 6.66 13.43
C CYS A 5 -2.74 6.80 12.06
N HIS A 6 -1.64 7.55 12.02
CA HIS A 6 -0.92 7.90 10.82
C HIS A 6 0.48 7.31 10.84
N SER A 7 0.84 6.62 9.77
CA SER A 7 2.21 6.30 9.43
C SER A 7 2.79 7.32 8.46
N TYR A 8 4.06 7.18 8.10
CA TYR A 8 4.71 7.94 7.03
C TYR A 8 4.07 7.79 5.64
N PHE A 9 3.15 6.83 5.46
CA PHE A 9 2.35 6.68 4.24
C PHE A 9 1.20 7.70 4.18
N SER A 10 0.88 8.36 5.31
CA SER A 10 0.32 9.71 5.29
C SER A 10 1.41 10.66 4.78
N LEU A 11 1.56 10.73 3.45
CA LEU A 11 2.72 11.33 2.79
C LEU A 11 2.95 12.77 3.27
N ARG A 12 4.18 13.04 3.71
CA ARG A 12 4.60 14.34 4.27
C ARG A 12 3.66 14.84 5.38
N TYR A 13 3.08 13.93 6.16
CA TYR A 13 2.20 14.22 7.29
C TYR A 13 2.52 13.35 8.50
N GLY A 14 2.40 12.02 8.38
CA GLY A 14 2.74 11.11 9.47
C GLY A 14 4.25 10.94 9.62
N THR A 15 4.69 10.65 10.84
CA THR A 15 6.12 10.65 11.20
C THR A 15 6.68 9.28 11.55
N LEU A 16 5.81 8.29 11.74
CA LEU A 16 6.17 6.96 12.22
C LEU A 16 6.13 5.95 11.07
N SER A 17 7.10 5.05 11.00
CA SER A 17 6.94 3.85 10.18
C SER A 17 5.83 2.96 10.77
N PRO A 18 5.19 2.09 9.98
CA PRO A 18 4.27 1.07 10.51
C PRO A 18 4.87 0.27 11.66
N ALA A 19 6.15 -0.11 11.54
CA ALA A 19 6.89 -0.80 12.61
C ALA A 19 7.01 0.03 13.90
N ALA A 20 7.43 1.29 13.80
CA ALA A 20 7.56 2.16 14.97
C ALA A 20 6.21 2.43 15.65
N LEU A 21 5.14 2.55 14.85
CA LEU A 21 3.78 2.72 15.36
C LEU A 21 3.30 1.47 16.14
N VAL A 22 3.53 0.27 15.59
CA VAL A 22 3.19 -1.01 16.25
C VAL A 22 4.02 -1.25 17.50
N GLU A 23 5.33 -0.96 17.45
CA GLU A 23 6.22 -1.06 18.62
C GLU A 23 5.77 -0.12 19.75
N ALA A 24 5.46 1.14 19.41
CA ALA A 24 4.95 2.12 20.37
C ALA A 24 3.62 1.67 21.00
N ALA A 25 2.77 0.99 20.25
CA ALA A 25 1.51 0.43 20.71
C ALA A 25 1.75 -0.74 21.69
N GLN A 26 2.65 -1.66 21.35
CA GLN A 26 3.02 -2.80 22.19
C GLN A 26 3.59 -2.34 23.54
N GLN A 27 4.52 -1.38 23.53
CA GLN A 27 5.11 -0.81 24.75
C GLN A 27 4.07 -0.15 25.68
N ARG A 28 2.94 0.29 25.13
CA ARG A 28 1.84 0.95 25.87
C ARG A 28 0.71 -0.01 26.26
N GLY A 29 0.84 -1.31 25.97
CA GLY A 29 -0.21 -2.31 26.26
C GLY A 29 -1.48 -2.10 25.42
N VAL A 30 -1.33 -1.65 24.17
CA VAL A 30 -2.46 -1.47 23.25
C VAL A 30 -2.81 -2.80 22.60
N GLU A 31 -4.05 -3.25 22.75
CA GLU A 31 -4.51 -4.54 22.21
C GLU A 31 -5.06 -4.43 20.78
N ALA A 32 -5.48 -3.24 20.34
CA ALA A 32 -6.05 -3.02 19.03
C ALA A 32 -5.74 -1.61 18.51
N LEU A 33 -5.40 -1.52 17.22
CA LEU A 33 -4.87 -0.32 16.60
C LEU A 33 -5.36 -0.19 15.16
N ALA A 34 -5.91 0.97 14.80
CA ALA A 34 -6.27 1.30 13.42
C ALA A 34 -5.16 2.05 12.70
N LEU A 35 -4.81 1.61 11.50
CA LEU A 35 -4.06 2.42 10.54
C LEU A 35 -5.04 3.12 9.61
N THR A 36 -4.98 4.45 9.59
CA THR A 36 -5.86 5.30 8.79
C THR A 36 -5.03 6.39 8.15
N ASP A 37 -4.17 6.00 7.21
CA ASP A 37 -3.32 6.96 6.52
C ASP A 37 -4.14 7.97 5.71
N VAL A 38 -3.59 9.18 5.57
CA VAL A 38 -4.28 10.28 4.88
C VAL A 38 -4.38 9.97 3.40
N ASN A 39 -5.60 9.75 2.90
CA ASN A 39 -5.91 9.44 1.50
C ASN A 39 -4.97 8.36 0.90
N ASN A 40 -4.58 7.37 1.69
CA ASN A 40 -3.59 6.38 1.29
C ASN A 40 -3.80 5.06 2.05
N THR A 41 -3.47 3.94 1.41
CA THR A 41 -3.67 2.59 1.95
C THR A 41 -2.43 1.69 1.84
N SER A 42 -1.30 2.22 1.38
CA SER A 42 -0.12 1.43 1.02
C SER A 42 0.60 0.78 2.20
N GLY A 43 0.48 1.37 3.39
CA GLY A 43 1.00 0.80 4.63
C GLY A 43 0.17 -0.35 5.20
N ALA A 44 -1.02 -0.62 4.66
CA ALA A 44 -2.01 -1.50 5.29
C ALA A 44 -1.52 -2.95 5.46
N LEU A 45 -0.94 -3.54 4.41
CA LEU A 45 -0.51 -4.95 4.45
C LEU A 45 0.72 -5.15 5.35
N GLU A 46 1.68 -4.22 5.31
CA GLU A 46 2.84 -4.24 6.21
C GLU A 46 2.38 -4.10 7.67
N PHE A 47 1.54 -3.11 7.95
CA PHE A 47 0.94 -2.87 9.26
C PHE A 47 0.16 -4.07 9.79
N TYR A 48 -0.67 -4.69 8.94
CA TYR A 48 -1.42 -5.90 9.28
C TYR A 48 -0.49 -7.02 9.77
N ARG A 49 0.57 -7.32 9.00
CA ARG A 49 1.54 -8.37 9.35
C ARG A 49 2.27 -8.06 10.65
N LEU A 50 2.69 -6.81 10.84
CA LEU A 50 3.38 -6.35 12.05
C LEU A 50 2.48 -6.47 13.29
N CYS A 51 1.22 -6.03 13.20
CA CYS A 51 0.25 -6.16 14.29
C CYS A 51 0.02 -7.62 14.68
N ARG A 52 -0.20 -8.50 13.69
CA ARG A 52 -0.37 -9.95 13.92
C ARG A 52 0.84 -10.56 14.63
N GLY A 53 2.05 -10.18 14.21
CA GLY A 53 3.29 -10.62 14.87
C GLY A 53 3.46 -10.10 16.30
N ALA A 54 2.92 -8.92 16.60
CA ALA A 54 2.98 -8.30 17.93
C ALA A 54 1.79 -8.68 18.85
N GLY A 55 0.85 -9.50 18.38
CA GLY A 55 -0.36 -9.85 19.13
C GLY A 55 -1.37 -8.70 19.27
N ILE A 56 -1.29 -7.70 18.39
CA ILE A 56 -2.21 -6.54 18.35
C ILE A 56 -3.24 -6.79 17.26
N ARG A 57 -4.52 -6.53 17.53
CA ARG A 57 -5.59 -6.59 16.53
C ARG A 57 -5.44 -5.43 15.54
N PRO A 58 -5.17 -5.68 14.24
CA PRO A 58 -5.12 -4.64 13.24
C PRO A 58 -6.53 -4.22 12.82
N LEU A 59 -6.76 -2.92 12.73
CA LEU A 59 -7.89 -2.34 12.02
C LEU A 59 -7.36 -1.55 10.84
N LEU A 60 -8.09 -1.57 9.71
CA LEU A 60 -7.74 -0.78 8.54
C LEU A 60 -8.81 0.26 8.26
N GLY A 61 -8.37 1.41 7.76
CA GLY A 61 -9.23 2.50 7.39
C GLY A 61 -8.47 3.56 6.62
N ILE A 62 -9.13 4.70 6.39
CA ILE A 62 -8.57 5.83 5.63
C ILE A 62 -9.03 7.11 6.31
N ASP A 63 -8.09 8.04 6.51
CA ASP A 63 -8.42 9.41 6.91
C ASP A 63 -8.66 10.25 5.65
N PHE A 64 -9.93 10.44 5.29
CA PHE A 64 -10.33 11.14 4.07
C PHE A 64 -10.22 12.65 4.29
N ARG A 65 -9.34 13.28 3.51
CA ARG A 65 -9.06 14.72 3.61
C ARG A 65 -9.14 15.41 2.27
N THR A 66 -9.52 16.68 2.25
CA THR A 66 -9.42 17.51 1.05
C THR A 66 -7.96 17.71 0.64
N GLU A 67 -7.73 18.20 -0.58
CA GLU A 67 -6.40 18.63 -1.04
C GLU A 67 -5.78 19.68 -0.10
N GLY A 68 -6.60 20.54 0.51
CA GLY A 68 -6.18 21.52 1.52
C GLY A 68 -5.84 20.91 2.90
N GLY A 69 -5.91 19.58 3.04
CA GLY A 69 -5.61 18.87 4.28
C GLY A 69 -6.75 18.85 5.32
N GLU A 70 -7.93 19.37 4.97
CA GLU A 70 -9.09 19.38 5.87
C GLU A 70 -9.71 17.98 5.95
N ARG A 71 -9.77 17.41 7.16
CA ARG A 71 -10.44 16.13 7.40
C ARG A 71 -11.94 16.22 7.14
N ARG A 72 -12.43 15.37 6.23
CA ARG A 72 -13.86 15.13 6.01
C ARG A 72 -14.38 14.11 7.02
N TYR A 73 -13.76 12.94 7.06
CA TYR A 73 -14.13 11.83 7.95
C TYR A 73 -13.02 10.77 7.99
N VAL A 74 -13.06 9.92 9.01
CA VAL A 74 -12.26 8.70 9.07
C VAL A 74 -13.16 7.52 8.74
N GLY A 75 -12.84 6.78 7.69
CA GLY A 75 -13.50 5.51 7.36
C GLY A 75 -12.77 4.35 8.02
N LEU A 76 -13.50 3.42 8.64
CA LEU A 76 -12.96 2.21 9.26
C LEU A 76 -13.66 0.99 8.68
N ALA A 77 -12.89 0.08 8.09
CA ALA A 77 -13.43 -1.14 7.51
C ALA A 77 -13.85 -2.11 8.63
N ARG A 78 -15.07 -2.65 8.52
CA ARG A 78 -15.56 -3.71 9.42
C ARG A 78 -14.96 -5.06 9.03
N ASN A 79 -14.77 -5.28 7.73
CA ASN A 79 -14.27 -6.50 7.11
C ASN A 79 -13.59 -6.19 5.76
N LEU A 80 -13.27 -7.21 4.97
CA LEU A 80 -12.64 -7.04 3.66
C LEU A 80 -13.54 -6.32 2.66
N GLU A 81 -14.86 -6.52 2.73
CA GLU A 81 -15.85 -5.81 1.91
C GLU A 81 -15.84 -4.31 2.23
N GLY A 82 -15.82 -3.95 3.52
CA GLY A 82 -15.67 -2.56 3.95
C GLY A 82 -14.35 -1.96 3.53
N TRP A 83 -13.27 -2.75 3.55
CA TRP A 83 -11.98 -2.31 3.05
C TRP A 83 -12.02 -2.02 1.54
N ALA A 84 -12.71 -2.86 0.77
CA ALA A 84 -12.95 -2.63 -0.64
C ALA A 84 -13.79 -1.36 -0.88
N GLU A 85 -14.90 -1.15 -0.15
CA GLU A 85 -15.74 0.05 -0.28
C GLU A 85 -14.93 1.35 -0.04
N LEU A 86 -14.06 1.36 0.97
CA LEU A 86 -13.21 2.53 1.27
C LEU A 86 -12.18 2.80 0.17
N ASN A 87 -11.54 1.76 -0.36
CA ASN A 87 -10.58 1.90 -1.46
C ASN A 87 -11.24 2.27 -2.78
N GLU A 88 -12.44 1.75 -3.06
CA GLU A 88 -13.21 2.09 -4.25
C GLU A 88 -13.62 3.57 -4.23
N LEU A 89 -14.07 4.09 -3.08
CA LEU A 89 -14.34 5.51 -2.91
C LEU A 89 -13.11 6.37 -3.23
N LEU A 90 -11.96 6.03 -2.64
CA LEU A 90 -10.72 6.77 -2.88
C LEU A 90 -10.27 6.67 -4.35
N THR A 91 -10.33 5.47 -4.93
CA THR A 91 -9.94 5.19 -6.32
C THR A 91 -10.82 5.94 -7.30
N ARG A 92 -12.14 5.92 -7.13
CA ARG A 92 -13.09 6.64 -7.98
C ARG A 92 -12.81 8.15 -7.96
N CYS A 93 -12.66 8.74 -6.78
CA CYS A 93 -12.35 10.16 -6.66
C CYS A 93 -11.01 10.51 -7.32
N SER A 94 -9.98 9.67 -7.16
CA SER A 94 -8.67 9.86 -7.78
C SER A 94 -8.71 9.76 -9.31
N LEU A 95 -9.38 8.74 -9.87
CA LEU A 95 -9.45 8.52 -11.31
C LEU A 95 -10.30 9.59 -12.02
N GLU A 96 -11.39 10.01 -11.38
CA GLU A 96 -12.29 11.04 -11.93
C GLU A 96 -11.79 12.47 -11.65
N ASN A 97 -10.68 12.63 -10.93
CA ASN A 97 -10.16 13.90 -10.45
C ASN A 97 -11.24 14.74 -9.73
N LYS A 98 -12.08 14.07 -8.92
CA LYS A 98 -13.17 14.68 -8.17
C LYS A 98 -12.78 14.85 -6.70
N PRO A 99 -13.17 15.97 -6.06
CA PRO A 99 -12.92 16.16 -4.65
C PRO A 99 -13.64 15.10 -3.81
N LEU A 100 -13.03 14.70 -2.70
CA LEU A 100 -13.68 13.83 -1.73
C LEU A 100 -14.95 14.49 -1.18
N PRO A 101 -16.10 13.78 -1.17
CA PRO A 101 -17.37 14.36 -0.79
C PRO A 101 -17.34 14.75 0.69
N PRO A 102 -18.02 15.85 1.09
CA PRO A 102 -18.04 16.29 2.48
C PRO A 102 -18.81 15.33 3.40
N LEU A 103 -19.84 14.67 2.87
CA LEU A 103 -20.51 13.54 3.51
C LEU A 103 -20.01 12.26 2.86
N ALA A 104 -19.77 11.22 3.67
CA ALA A 104 -19.46 9.91 3.11
C ALA A 104 -20.66 9.39 2.32
N PRO A 105 -20.44 8.73 1.17
CA PRO A 105 -21.51 7.98 0.52
C PRO A 105 -21.99 6.85 1.46
N PRO A 106 -23.14 6.22 1.17
CA PRO A 106 -23.57 5.03 1.91
C PRO A 106 -22.50 3.93 1.83
N LEU A 107 -21.98 3.51 2.98
CA LEU A 107 -21.02 2.41 3.12
C LEU A 107 -21.69 1.34 4.00
N GLN A 108 -21.83 0.11 3.50
CA GLN A 108 -22.55 -0.94 4.21
C GLN A 108 -21.66 -1.64 5.23
N TYR A 109 -20.36 -1.72 4.92
CA TYR A 109 -19.39 -2.52 5.64
C TYR A 109 -18.27 -1.67 6.26
N ALA A 110 -18.46 -0.35 6.36
CA ALA A 110 -17.52 0.54 7.02
C ALA A 110 -18.21 1.51 7.99
N TYR A 111 -17.51 1.84 9.08
CA TYR A 111 -17.89 2.95 9.96
C TYR A 111 -17.32 4.26 9.44
N VAL A 112 -18.04 5.36 9.68
CA VAL A 112 -17.63 6.72 9.32
C VAL A 112 -17.61 7.59 10.57
N VAL A 113 -16.43 8.10 10.92
CA VAL A 113 -16.24 9.00 12.07
C VAL A 113 -16.00 10.41 11.56
N TYR A 114 -16.98 11.29 11.72
CA TYR A 114 -16.86 12.70 11.37
C TYR A 114 -16.18 13.50 12.49
N PRO A 115 -15.27 14.44 12.17
CA PRO A 115 -14.60 15.28 13.18
C PRO A 115 -15.48 16.44 13.69
N ARG A 116 -16.61 16.71 13.02
CA ARG A 116 -17.60 17.76 13.32
C ARG A 116 -18.96 17.36 12.77
N LEU A 117 -20.03 18.03 13.20
CA LEU A 117 -21.37 17.82 12.64
C LEU A 117 -21.40 18.25 11.17
N VAL A 118 -21.75 17.31 10.28
CA VAL A 118 -21.97 17.56 8.85
C VAL A 118 -23.46 17.60 8.48
N LYS A 119 -24.30 17.10 9.39
CA LYS A 119 -25.77 17.12 9.35
C LYS A 119 -26.30 17.02 10.79
N PRO A 120 -27.60 17.24 11.06
CA PRO A 120 -28.18 17.00 12.37
C PRO A 120 -27.89 15.57 12.85
N ILE A 121 -27.43 15.42 14.10
CA ILE A 121 -26.94 14.15 14.64
C ILE A 121 -28.04 13.09 14.70
N GLU A 122 -29.30 13.49 14.80
CA GLU A 122 -30.49 12.65 14.72
C GLU A 122 -30.52 11.87 13.40
N ARG A 123 -30.04 12.49 12.31
CA ARG A 123 -30.03 11.95 10.94
C ARG A 123 -28.78 11.14 10.60
N PHE A 124 -27.86 10.94 11.55
CA PHE A 124 -26.74 10.03 11.36
C PHE A 124 -27.29 8.59 11.28
N ALA A 125 -26.86 7.85 10.27
CA ALA A 125 -27.09 6.42 10.16
C ALA A 125 -26.33 5.66 11.26
N GLU A 126 -26.61 4.36 11.42
CA GLU A 126 -26.00 3.54 12.48
C GLU A 126 -24.46 3.46 12.37
N HIS A 127 -23.93 3.46 11.15
CA HIS A 127 -22.49 3.44 10.88
C HIS A 127 -21.82 4.83 10.92
N GLU A 128 -22.60 5.91 11.06
CA GLU A 128 -22.10 7.28 11.13
C GLU A 128 -22.00 7.77 12.56
N LEU A 129 -20.84 8.30 12.91
CA LEU A 129 -20.48 8.63 14.29
C LEU A 129 -19.81 10.00 14.34
N LEU A 130 -19.95 10.68 15.47
CA LEU A 130 -19.27 11.93 15.76
C LEU A 130 -18.05 11.64 16.66
N GLY A 131 -16.87 11.98 16.16
CA GLY A 131 -15.62 11.86 16.87
C GLY A 131 -15.40 13.00 17.86
N ILE A 132 -15.27 12.68 19.14
CA ILE A 132 -14.98 13.64 20.20
C ILE A 132 -13.50 13.56 20.56
N ARG A 133 -12.79 14.67 20.40
CA ARG A 133 -11.38 14.79 20.80
C ARG A 133 -11.22 14.98 22.31
N PRO A 134 -10.12 14.52 22.94
CA PRO A 134 -9.90 14.67 24.37
C PRO A 134 -10.10 16.11 24.87
N GLU A 135 -9.58 17.09 24.14
CA GLU A 135 -9.71 18.51 24.48
C GLU A 135 -11.14 19.06 24.43
N HIS A 136 -12.07 18.38 23.75
CA HIS A 136 -13.46 18.81 23.61
C HIS A 136 -14.41 18.10 24.59
N VAL A 137 -13.92 17.13 25.38
CA VAL A 137 -14.78 16.33 26.27
C VAL A 137 -15.47 17.20 27.32
N HIS A 138 -14.77 18.15 27.92
CA HIS A 138 -15.35 19.07 28.91
C HIS A 138 -16.45 19.95 28.33
N GLY A 139 -16.34 20.32 27.05
CA GLY A 139 -17.34 21.12 26.33
C GLY A 139 -18.63 20.35 26.00
N LEU A 140 -18.65 19.03 26.14
CA LEU A 140 -19.86 18.23 25.88
C LEU A 140 -20.99 18.55 26.86
N PHE A 141 -20.70 19.04 28.07
CA PHE A 141 -21.74 19.33 29.05
C PHE A 141 -22.75 20.36 28.52
N SER A 142 -22.33 21.37 27.77
CA SER A 142 -23.23 22.37 27.20
C SER A 142 -23.72 22.03 25.79
N SER A 143 -23.20 20.96 25.17
CA SER A 143 -23.51 20.62 23.78
C SER A 143 -24.78 19.76 23.65
N GLU A 144 -25.58 20.02 22.62
CA GLU A 144 -26.79 19.23 22.34
C GLU A 144 -26.47 17.78 21.94
N VAL A 145 -25.29 17.53 21.37
CA VAL A 145 -24.88 16.17 20.96
C VAL A 145 -24.77 15.20 22.14
N ARG A 146 -24.67 15.70 23.38
CA ARG A 146 -24.68 14.87 24.60
C ARG A 146 -25.98 14.08 24.76
N ARG A 147 -27.07 14.52 24.11
CA ARG A 147 -28.37 13.84 24.09
C ARG A 147 -28.34 12.57 23.22
N PHE A 148 -27.32 12.39 22.39
CA PHE A 148 -27.14 11.23 21.49
C PHE A 148 -25.85 10.45 21.77
N PRO A 149 -25.64 9.97 23.02
CA PRO A 149 -24.36 9.43 23.44
C PRO A 149 -24.00 8.10 22.76
N GLU A 150 -24.92 7.42 22.09
CA GLU A 150 -24.70 6.24 21.21
C GLU A 150 -24.01 6.58 19.89
N LYS A 151 -24.05 7.85 19.48
CA LYS A 151 -23.45 8.32 18.22
C LYS A 151 -22.08 8.96 18.42
N LEU A 152 -21.57 8.97 19.66
CA LEU A 152 -20.31 9.61 20.03
C LEU A 152 -19.20 8.57 20.22
N VAL A 153 -18.02 8.84 19.68
CA VAL A 153 -16.84 7.96 19.80
C VAL A 153 -15.57 8.76 20.06
N VAL A 154 -14.52 8.08 20.53
CA VAL A 154 -13.20 8.68 20.73
C VAL A 154 -12.61 9.05 19.38
N LEU A 155 -12.15 10.30 19.25
CA LEU A 155 -11.29 10.74 18.16
C LEU A 155 -10.00 11.30 18.77
N SER A 156 -9.01 10.43 18.97
CA SER A 156 -7.67 10.81 19.43
C SER A 156 -6.65 10.44 18.35
N PRO A 157 -6.42 11.32 17.35
CA PRO A 157 -5.48 11.04 16.28
C PRO A 157 -4.06 10.80 16.82
N VAL A 158 -3.33 9.87 16.22
CA VAL A 158 -1.91 9.63 16.51
C VAL A 158 -1.09 9.96 15.27
N THR A 159 -0.31 11.05 15.35
CA THR A 159 0.54 11.53 14.23
C THR A 159 2.03 11.46 14.57
N PHE A 160 2.38 11.60 15.85
CA PHE A 160 3.74 11.54 16.38
C PHE A 160 3.74 11.06 17.85
N LEU A 161 4.91 10.70 18.36
CA LEU A 161 5.06 10.20 19.75
C LEU A 161 5.37 11.31 20.76
N ASP A 162 6.07 12.35 20.33
CA ASP A 162 6.63 13.38 21.20
C ASP A 162 6.84 14.73 20.46
N GLU A 163 7.44 15.71 21.14
CA GLU A 163 7.75 17.03 20.57
C GLU A 163 8.77 16.96 19.42
N ALA A 164 9.68 15.99 19.40
CA ALA A 164 10.62 15.81 18.29
C ALA A 164 9.87 15.33 17.03
N GLY A 165 8.94 14.39 17.19
CA GLY A 165 8.02 13.96 16.14
C GLY A 165 7.12 15.10 15.68
N TYR A 166 6.63 15.97 16.58
CA TYR A 166 5.87 17.16 16.18
C TYR A 166 6.72 18.15 15.36
N ALA A 167 7.98 18.35 15.73
CA ALA A 167 8.91 19.19 14.96
C ALA A 167 9.15 18.61 13.56
N LEU A 168 9.38 17.29 13.46
CA LEU A 168 9.50 16.59 12.18
C LEU A 168 8.23 16.73 11.32
N HIS A 169 7.05 16.54 11.93
CA HIS A 169 5.78 16.75 11.26
C HIS A 169 5.70 18.16 10.64
N ARG A 170 6.02 19.21 11.40
CA ARG A 170 6.01 20.60 10.89
C ARG A 170 6.96 20.81 9.72
N ILE A 171 8.15 20.21 9.76
CA ILE A 171 9.10 20.24 8.64
C ILE A 171 8.48 19.57 7.40
N LEU A 172 7.91 18.38 7.56
CA LEU A 172 7.25 17.66 6.46
C LEU A 172 6.08 18.48 5.86
N ARG A 173 5.29 19.14 6.70
CA ARG A 173 4.21 20.04 6.24
C ARG A 173 4.75 21.26 5.50
N ALA A 174 5.88 21.82 5.93
CA ALA A 174 6.52 22.93 5.23
C ALA A 174 7.02 22.51 3.83
N ILE A 175 7.57 21.30 3.70
CA ILE A 175 7.92 20.70 2.40
C ILE A 175 6.67 20.52 1.53
N ASP A 176 5.60 19.92 2.08
CA ASP A 176 4.36 19.63 1.35
C ASP A 176 3.67 20.89 0.84
N LEU A 177 3.57 21.91 1.68
CA LEU A 177 2.95 23.19 1.36
C LEU A 177 3.90 24.16 0.64
N ASN A 178 5.13 23.72 0.34
CA ASN A 178 6.18 24.51 -0.31
C ASN A 178 6.34 25.90 0.32
N THR A 179 6.48 25.95 1.65
CA THR A 179 6.57 27.19 2.43
C THR A 179 7.70 27.13 3.46
N LEU A 180 8.06 28.28 4.03
CA LEU A 180 9.04 28.34 5.11
C LEU A 180 8.43 27.81 6.41
N LEU A 181 9.24 27.15 7.24
CA LEU A 181 8.80 26.65 8.56
C LEU A 181 8.20 27.74 9.45
N ALA A 182 8.73 28.96 9.34
CA ALA A 182 8.25 30.14 10.07
C ALA A 182 6.91 30.70 9.54
N LYS A 183 6.54 30.39 8.29
CA LYS A 183 5.31 30.84 7.62
C LYS A 183 4.25 29.73 7.53
N LEU A 184 4.44 28.63 8.24
CA LEU A 184 3.57 27.47 8.17
C LEU A 184 2.18 27.80 8.76
N PRO A 185 1.09 27.63 7.98
CA PRO A 185 -0.27 27.91 8.46
C PRO A 185 -0.67 26.92 9.56
N ARG A 186 -1.46 27.39 10.53
CA ARG A 186 -1.93 26.55 11.65
C ARG A 186 -2.87 25.45 11.18
N GLU A 187 -3.62 25.70 10.12
CA GLU A 187 -4.58 24.78 9.52
C GLU A 187 -3.86 23.65 8.76
N GLY A 188 -2.63 23.89 8.32
CA GLY A 188 -1.81 22.95 7.57
C GLY A 188 -1.05 21.94 8.43
N VAL A 189 -1.18 21.99 9.75
CA VAL A 189 -0.47 21.13 10.72
C VAL A 189 -1.42 20.35 11.61
N ALA A 190 -1.00 19.16 12.01
CA ALA A 190 -1.59 18.41 13.11
C ALA A 190 -1.57 19.23 14.40
N ARG A 191 -2.54 18.99 15.28
CA ARG A 191 -2.53 19.57 16.62
C ARG A 191 -1.42 18.92 17.43
N LYS A 192 -0.80 19.68 18.34
CA LYS A 192 0.18 19.14 19.31
C LYS A 192 -0.37 18.01 20.17
N THR A 193 -1.71 17.93 20.31
CA THR A 193 -2.41 16.88 21.06
C THR A 193 -2.58 15.58 20.28
N GLU A 194 -2.14 15.48 19.02
CA GLU A 194 -2.21 14.24 18.22
C GLU A 194 -1.09 13.23 18.58
N LEU A 195 -0.98 12.96 19.88
CA LEU A 195 0.02 12.13 20.53
C LEU A 195 -0.51 10.71 20.77
N PHE A 196 0.42 9.75 20.84
CA PHE A 196 0.09 8.39 21.25
C PHE A 196 -0.08 8.28 22.78
N HIS A 197 -1.22 8.76 23.27
CA HIS A 197 -1.61 8.66 24.69
C HIS A 197 -1.72 7.19 25.14
N PRO A 198 -1.23 6.81 26.33
CA PRO A 198 -1.49 5.49 26.91
C PRO A 198 -2.98 5.20 27.10
N PRO A 199 -3.42 3.92 27.08
CA PRO A 199 -4.83 3.57 27.20
C PRO A 199 -5.51 4.16 28.43
N GLN A 200 -4.82 4.15 29.58
CA GLN A 200 -5.38 4.67 30.83
C GLN A 200 -5.61 6.18 30.77
N VAL A 201 -4.65 6.94 30.20
CA VAL A 201 -4.78 8.39 30.01
C VAL A 201 -5.98 8.72 29.12
N LEU A 202 -6.19 7.95 28.05
CA LEU A 202 -7.40 8.10 27.24
C LEU A 202 -8.66 7.82 28.04
N ARG A 203 -8.73 6.70 28.78
CA ARG A 203 -9.90 6.41 29.62
C ARG A 203 -10.21 7.53 30.61
N ASP A 204 -9.18 8.14 31.19
CA ASP A 204 -9.34 9.23 32.16
C ASP A 204 -9.93 10.49 31.53
N PHE A 205 -9.58 10.83 30.28
CA PHE A 205 -10.21 11.95 29.56
C PHE A 205 -11.72 11.75 29.39
N TYR A 206 -12.16 10.53 29.09
CA TYR A 206 -13.57 10.23 28.81
C TYR A 206 -14.34 9.66 30.01
N LYS A 207 -13.77 9.69 31.23
CA LYS A 207 -14.37 9.09 32.44
C LYS A 207 -15.79 9.57 32.74
N THR A 208 -16.09 10.84 32.44
CA THR A 208 -17.41 11.45 32.64
C THR A 208 -18.45 10.95 31.64
N TYR A 209 -18.00 10.45 30.47
CA TYR A 209 -18.85 9.99 29.37
C TYR A 209 -18.46 8.56 28.95
N PRO A 210 -18.63 7.54 29.82
CA PRO A 210 -18.14 6.19 29.57
C PRO A 210 -18.77 5.51 28.35
N LYS A 211 -19.96 5.96 27.90
CA LYS A 211 -20.61 5.45 26.68
C LYS A 211 -19.76 5.71 25.44
N ILE A 212 -18.99 6.81 25.39
CA ILE A 212 -18.07 7.12 24.29
C ILE A 212 -16.98 6.04 24.17
N LEU A 213 -16.41 5.62 25.31
CA LEU A 213 -15.42 4.54 25.37
C LEU A 213 -16.04 3.22 24.91
N ARG A 214 -17.21 2.85 25.44
CA ARG A 214 -17.91 1.60 25.07
C ARG A 214 -18.26 1.54 23.59
N ASN A 215 -18.73 2.64 22.99
CA ASN A 215 -19.02 2.68 21.56
C ASN A 215 -17.75 2.48 20.72
N THR A 216 -16.64 3.07 21.17
CA THR A 216 -15.33 2.93 20.53
C THR A 216 -14.83 1.49 20.63
N GLU A 217 -14.97 0.84 21.78
CA GLU A 217 -14.63 -0.57 21.99
C GLU A 217 -15.52 -1.50 21.16
N ARG A 218 -16.82 -1.18 21.03
CA ARG A 218 -17.74 -1.92 20.15
C ARG A 218 -17.28 -1.91 18.70
N ILE A 219 -16.88 -0.74 18.17
CA ILE A 219 -16.35 -0.63 16.80
C ILE A 219 -15.09 -1.48 16.66
N VAL A 220 -14.19 -1.41 17.65
CA VAL A 220 -12.96 -2.20 17.66
C VAL A 220 -13.23 -3.71 17.71
N ALA A 221 -14.31 -4.12 18.37
CA ALA A 221 -14.72 -5.52 18.43
C ALA A 221 -15.40 -5.99 17.14
N ASP A 222 -16.12 -5.10 16.45
CA ASP A 222 -16.85 -5.38 15.20
C ASP A 222 -15.95 -5.35 13.96
N CYS A 223 -14.77 -4.73 14.04
CA CYS A 223 -13.78 -4.73 12.97
C CYS A 223 -12.88 -5.98 13.01
N SER A 224 -12.92 -6.79 11.95
CA SER A 224 -12.02 -7.94 11.73
C SER A 224 -11.58 -8.01 10.28
N ILE A 225 -10.27 -8.02 10.04
CA ILE A 225 -9.70 -8.16 8.70
C ILE A 225 -8.69 -9.29 8.75
N ASP A 226 -8.90 -10.29 7.90
CA ASP A 226 -7.96 -11.39 7.69
C ASP A 226 -7.69 -11.49 6.19
N PHE A 227 -6.49 -11.11 5.76
CA PHE A 227 -6.12 -11.22 4.35
C PHE A 227 -5.89 -12.67 3.96
N GLU A 228 -6.58 -13.11 2.92
CA GLU A 228 -6.22 -14.35 2.23
C GLU A 228 -4.88 -14.20 1.52
N THR A 229 -4.11 -15.29 1.48
CA THR A 229 -2.84 -15.34 0.75
C THR A 229 -2.74 -16.63 -0.03
N GLY A 230 -2.10 -16.57 -1.20
CA GLY A 230 -1.76 -17.75 -1.98
C GLY A 230 -2.13 -17.59 -3.46
N LEU A 231 -1.67 -18.55 -4.26
CA LEU A 231 -1.80 -18.52 -5.72
C LEU A 231 -3.24 -18.66 -6.21
N GLN A 232 -4.17 -19.15 -5.37
CA GLN A 232 -5.59 -19.26 -5.69
C GLN A 232 -6.26 -17.91 -5.96
N LEU A 233 -5.68 -16.82 -5.47
CA LEU A 233 -6.16 -15.45 -5.69
C LEU A 233 -5.79 -14.90 -7.07
N ASN A 234 -4.80 -15.51 -7.74
CA ASN A 234 -4.42 -15.12 -9.08
C ASN A 234 -5.47 -15.59 -10.09
N ARG A 235 -5.44 -15.01 -11.29
CA ARG A 235 -6.26 -15.48 -12.40
C ARG A 235 -5.94 -16.96 -12.72
N GLN A 236 -6.93 -17.82 -12.49
CA GLN A 236 -6.76 -19.28 -12.60
C GLN A 236 -6.84 -19.80 -14.04
N THR A 237 -7.49 -19.07 -14.94
CA THR A 237 -7.63 -19.49 -16.35
C THR A 237 -7.50 -18.34 -17.33
N PHE A 238 -6.95 -18.60 -18.51
CA PHE A 238 -6.84 -17.67 -19.63
C PHE A 238 -8.03 -17.83 -20.59
N THR A 239 -8.34 -19.06 -21.00
CA THR A 239 -9.41 -19.44 -21.94
C THR A 239 -10.76 -19.74 -21.28
N GLY A 240 -10.83 -19.64 -19.95
CA GLY A 240 -12.02 -20.00 -19.15
C GLY A 240 -12.01 -21.44 -18.64
N SER A 241 -11.02 -22.27 -19.01
CA SER A 241 -10.84 -23.60 -18.43
C SER A 241 -9.38 -24.03 -18.38
N LYS A 242 -8.98 -24.75 -17.33
CA LYS A 242 -7.60 -25.27 -17.19
C LYS A 242 -7.21 -26.25 -18.30
N GLY A 243 -8.17 -27.04 -18.78
CA GLY A 243 -7.95 -27.96 -19.90
C GLY A 243 -7.72 -27.21 -21.21
N GLY A 244 -8.52 -26.17 -21.48
CA GLY A 244 -8.33 -25.29 -22.64
C GLY A 244 -6.98 -24.58 -22.61
N ASP A 245 -6.57 -24.09 -21.45
CA ASP A 245 -5.27 -23.43 -21.27
C ASP A 245 -4.12 -24.39 -21.55
N TYR A 246 -4.17 -25.62 -21.03
CA TYR A 246 -3.14 -26.62 -21.32
C TYR A 246 -3.07 -26.95 -22.81
N HIS A 247 -4.20 -27.19 -23.48
CA HIS A 247 -4.21 -27.50 -24.91
C HIS A 247 -3.68 -26.34 -25.77
N LEU A 248 -4.05 -25.11 -25.44
CA LEU A 248 -3.54 -23.93 -26.14
C LEU A 248 -2.04 -23.78 -25.93
N LEU A 249 -1.57 -23.89 -24.67
CA LEU A 249 -0.15 -23.78 -24.33
C LEU A 249 0.68 -24.87 -25.02
N GLU A 250 0.21 -26.13 -25.00
CA GLU A 250 0.88 -27.25 -25.64
C GLU A 250 0.99 -27.04 -27.16
N LYS A 251 -0.09 -26.62 -27.81
CA LYS A 251 -0.09 -26.32 -29.25
C LYS A 251 0.94 -25.24 -29.58
N LEU A 252 0.91 -24.11 -28.86
CA LEU A 252 1.83 -22.99 -29.08
C LEU A 252 3.29 -23.39 -28.84
N ALA A 253 3.57 -24.16 -27.77
CA ALA A 253 4.92 -24.60 -27.45
C ALA A 253 5.47 -25.58 -28.49
N VAL A 254 4.66 -26.53 -28.98
CA VAL A 254 5.10 -27.50 -30.00
C VAL A 254 5.32 -26.81 -31.35
N GLU A 255 4.43 -25.91 -31.77
CA GLU A 255 4.61 -25.11 -33.00
C GLU A 255 5.83 -24.20 -32.89
N GLY A 256 6.03 -23.56 -31.74
CA GLY A 256 7.21 -22.76 -31.42
C GLY A 256 8.51 -23.56 -31.48
N CYS A 257 8.51 -24.77 -30.91
CA CYS A 257 9.66 -25.68 -30.94
C CYS A 257 10.02 -26.07 -32.38
N ARG A 258 9.01 -26.40 -33.20
CA ARG A 258 9.23 -26.71 -34.63
C ARG A 258 9.82 -25.54 -35.40
N ARG A 259 9.43 -24.31 -35.07
CA ARG A 259 9.94 -23.08 -35.71
C ARG A 259 11.37 -22.74 -35.27
N ARG A 260 11.71 -22.89 -33.98
CA ARG A 260 13.03 -22.54 -33.43
C ARG A 260 14.10 -23.62 -33.68
N TYR A 261 13.75 -24.91 -33.49
CA TYR A 261 14.70 -26.04 -33.58
C TYR A 261 14.51 -26.92 -34.81
N GLY A 262 13.40 -26.76 -35.55
CA GLY A 262 13.04 -27.62 -36.67
C GLY A 262 12.20 -28.86 -36.27
N PRO A 263 11.59 -29.56 -37.24
CA PRO A 263 10.62 -30.63 -36.98
C PRO A 263 11.25 -31.95 -36.51
N ARG A 264 12.58 -32.10 -36.58
CA ARG A 264 13.29 -33.35 -36.29
C ARG A 264 14.08 -33.32 -34.98
N ASP A 265 14.12 -32.21 -34.27
CA ASP A 265 14.84 -32.12 -32.99
C ASP A 265 14.04 -32.79 -31.87
N LYS A 266 14.39 -34.06 -31.59
CA LYS A 266 13.76 -34.86 -30.54
C LYS A 266 14.12 -34.35 -29.15
N ARG A 267 15.34 -33.85 -28.95
CA ARG A 267 15.84 -33.40 -27.65
C ARG A 267 15.07 -32.17 -27.18
N ALA A 268 14.86 -31.21 -28.06
CA ALA A 268 14.05 -30.02 -27.77
C ALA A 268 12.59 -30.39 -27.48
N LEU A 269 11.99 -31.27 -28.30
CA LEU A 269 10.60 -31.69 -28.11
C LEU A 269 10.37 -32.44 -26.79
N GLU A 270 11.29 -33.34 -26.43
CA GLU A 270 11.25 -34.06 -25.14
C GLU A 270 11.36 -33.09 -23.95
N ARG A 271 12.20 -32.05 -24.07
CA ARG A 271 12.33 -31.01 -23.04
C ARG A 271 11.05 -30.20 -22.91
N VAL A 272 10.46 -29.76 -24.03
CA VAL A 272 9.17 -29.04 -24.08
C VAL A 272 8.09 -29.86 -23.37
N GLN A 273 7.93 -31.13 -23.72
CA GLN A 273 6.93 -32.01 -23.11
C GLN A 273 7.14 -32.21 -21.60
N ARG A 274 8.40 -32.27 -21.14
CA ARG A 274 8.73 -32.36 -19.72
C ARG A 274 8.32 -31.10 -18.97
N GLU A 275 8.66 -29.93 -19.49
CA GLU A 275 8.30 -28.64 -18.88
C GLU A 275 6.79 -28.43 -18.88
N LEU A 276 6.09 -28.72 -19.98
CA LEU A 276 4.62 -28.63 -20.06
C LEU A 276 3.92 -29.46 -18.98
N ARG A 277 4.42 -30.67 -18.67
CA ARG A 277 3.88 -31.49 -17.58
C ARG A 277 4.03 -30.80 -16.23
N VAL A 278 5.19 -30.22 -15.95
CA VAL A 278 5.43 -29.52 -14.67
C VAL A 278 4.58 -28.25 -14.59
N ILE A 279 4.52 -27.45 -15.66
CA ILE A 279 3.70 -26.23 -15.73
C ILE A 279 2.23 -26.56 -15.46
N ARG A 280 1.70 -27.65 -16.02
CA ARG A 280 0.34 -28.13 -15.77
C ARG A 280 0.14 -28.57 -14.32
N GLN A 281 1.07 -29.35 -13.77
CA GLN A 281 0.99 -29.84 -12.39
C GLN A 281 1.04 -28.72 -11.36
N GLN A 282 1.79 -27.64 -11.65
CA GLN A 282 1.95 -26.47 -10.80
C GLN A 282 0.94 -25.36 -11.11
N ASP A 283 -0.02 -25.61 -12.01
CA ASP A 283 -1.12 -24.71 -12.34
C ASP A 283 -0.71 -23.34 -12.92
N PHE A 284 0.41 -23.31 -13.67
CA PHE A 284 0.96 -22.09 -14.27
C PHE A 284 0.60 -21.89 -15.75
N CYS A 285 -0.32 -22.68 -16.31
CA CYS A 285 -0.69 -22.56 -17.73
C CYS A 285 -1.24 -21.16 -18.06
N ALA A 286 -2.16 -20.64 -17.25
CA ALA A 286 -2.71 -19.29 -17.45
C ALA A 286 -1.63 -18.20 -17.38
N TYR A 287 -0.65 -18.34 -16.47
CA TYR A 287 0.47 -17.41 -16.33
C TYR A 287 1.32 -17.32 -17.61
N PHE A 288 1.69 -18.46 -18.19
CA PHE A 288 2.42 -18.49 -19.48
C PHE A 288 1.60 -17.88 -20.62
N LEU A 289 0.30 -18.16 -20.67
CA LEU A 289 -0.57 -17.64 -21.72
C LEU A 289 -0.79 -16.13 -21.62
N ILE A 290 -0.90 -15.58 -20.40
CA ILE A 290 -0.98 -14.13 -20.18
C ILE A 290 0.30 -13.44 -20.65
N ALA A 291 1.47 -13.97 -20.26
CA ALA A 291 2.76 -13.44 -20.72
C ALA A 291 2.90 -13.52 -22.25
N TRP A 292 2.49 -14.65 -22.83
CA TRP A 292 2.46 -14.82 -24.28
C TRP A 292 1.51 -13.83 -24.98
N ASP A 293 0.33 -13.55 -24.45
CA ASP A 293 -0.63 -12.62 -25.04
C ASP A 293 -0.04 -11.20 -25.14
N VAL A 294 0.61 -10.74 -24.06
CA VAL A 294 1.29 -9.43 -24.01
C VAL A 294 2.43 -9.36 -25.02
N VAL A 295 3.29 -10.38 -25.07
CA VAL A 295 4.41 -10.45 -26.02
C VAL A 295 3.92 -10.55 -27.46
N ARG A 296 2.88 -11.34 -27.71
CA ARG A 296 2.25 -11.49 -29.02
C ARG A 296 1.67 -10.17 -29.51
N TYR A 297 1.10 -9.36 -28.63
CA TYR A 297 0.68 -8.00 -28.98
C TYR A 297 1.86 -7.14 -29.40
N ALA A 298 2.89 -7.04 -28.55
CA ALA A 298 4.10 -6.25 -28.82
C ALA A 298 4.76 -6.62 -30.15
N GLN A 299 4.92 -7.92 -30.43
CA GLN A 299 5.48 -8.40 -31.70
C GLN A 299 4.64 -8.00 -32.92
N ASN A 300 3.31 -8.02 -32.83
CA ASN A 300 2.46 -7.59 -33.95
C ASN A 300 2.49 -6.08 -34.18
N ALA A 301 2.71 -5.31 -33.11
CA ALA A 301 2.90 -3.86 -33.18
C ALA A 301 4.32 -3.47 -33.68
N GLY A 302 5.24 -4.43 -33.76
CA GLY A 302 6.63 -4.21 -34.16
C GLY A 302 7.55 -3.77 -33.01
N TYR A 303 7.11 -3.92 -31.76
CA TYR A 303 7.87 -3.54 -30.57
C TYR A 303 8.87 -4.61 -30.16
N HIS A 304 10.00 -4.16 -29.62
CA HIS A 304 11.02 -5.03 -29.09
C HIS A 304 10.80 -5.29 -27.61
N HIS A 305 11.01 -6.55 -27.19
CA HIS A 305 10.95 -6.93 -25.79
C HIS A 305 12.13 -7.82 -25.41
N VAL A 306 12.46 -7.85 -24.12
CA VAL A 306 13.46 -8.76 -23.56
C VAL A 306 12.89 -9.42 -22.33
N GLY A 307 12.76 -10.75 -22.33
CA GLY A 307 12.51 -11.52 -21.13
C GLY A 307 13.83 -11.80 -20.40
N ARG A 308 13.91 -11.49 -19.10
CA ARG A 308 15.13 -11.68 -18.29
C ARG A 308 14.86 -12.54 -17.05
N GLY A 309 15.86 -12.63 -16.17
CA GLY A 309 15.76 -13.39 -14.93
C GLY A 309 15.64 -14.90 -15.16
N SER A 310 14.91 -15.59 -14.27
CA SER A 310 14.79 -17.04 -14.33
C SER A 310 13.91 -17.55 -15.47
N GLY A 311 13.07 -16.70 -16.07
CA GLY A 311 12.22 -17.07 -17.20
C GLY A 311 12.98 -17.63 -18.40
N ALA A 312 14.22 -17.16 -18.61
CA ALA A 312 15.12 -17.64 -19.68
C ALA A 312 15.50 -19.13 -19.57
N ASN A 313 15.30 -19.76 -18.41
CA ASN A 313 15.60 -21.20 -18.25
C ASN A 313 14.49 -22.13 -18.79
N SER A 314 13.39 -21.59 -19.31
CA SER A 314 12.27 -22.39 -19.83
C SER A 314 12.29 -22.49 -21.35
N ILE A 315 12.37 -23.72 -21.87
CA ILE A 315 12.25 -23.95 -23.31
C ILE A 315 10.84 -23.61 -23.81
N VAL A 316 9.83 -23.76 -22.96
CA VAL A 316 8.44 -23.38 -23.28
C VAL A 316 8.35 -21.86 -23.47
N ALA A 317 8.95 -21.07 -22.58
CA ALA A 317 9.00 -19.61 -22.72
C ALA A 317 9.71 -19.17 -24.01
N PHE A 318 10.83 -19.82 -24.34
CA PHE A 318 11.57 -19.59 -25.59
C PHE A 318 10.73 -19.94 -26.85
N CYS A 319 10.03 -21.07 -26.83
CA CYS A 319 9.15 -21.50 -27.93
C CYS A 319 7.97 -20.54 -28.15
N LEU A 320 7.40 -20.00 -27.06
CA LEU A 320 6.33 -19.00 -27.09
C LEU A 320 6.83 -17.62 -27.52
N GLY A 321 8.15 -17.39 -27.52
CA GLY A 321 8.76 -16.09 -27.84
C GLY A 321 8.77 -15.11 -26.67
N ILE A 322 8.44 -15.55 -25.45
CA ILE A 322 8.52 -14.73 -24.24
C ILE A 322 9.97 -14.36 -23.95
N THR A 323 10.88 -15.31 -24.18
CA THR A 323 12.34 -15.12 -24.10
C THR A 323 12.98 -15.44 -25.44
N ASP A 324 14.11 -14.81 -25.72
CA ASP A 324 14.93 -15.10 -26.92
C ASP A 324 16.24 -15.83 -26.59
N VAL A 325 16.42 -16.25 -25.34
CA VAL A 325 17.56 -17.05 -24.88
C VAL A 325 17.23 -18.54 -25.06
N ASP A 326 18.08 -19.27 -25.78
CA ASP A 326 17.96 -20.73 -25.95
C ASP A 326 18.49 -21.46 -24.69
N PRO A 327 17.62 -22.09 -23.89
CA PRO A 327 18.06 -22.77 -22.68
C PRO A 327 18.75 -24.11 -22.96
N LEU A 328 18.53 -24.72 -24.13
CA LEU A 328 19.12 -26.00 -24.50
C LEU A 328 20.56 -25.84 -24.95
N GLU A 329 20.84 -24.77 -25.70
CA GLU A 329 22.19 -24.39 -26.13
C GLU A 329 23.07 -24.01 -24.93
N LEU A 330 22.52 -23.23 -23.99
CA LEU A 330 23.23 -22.68 -22.84
C LEU A 330 23.19 -23.58 -21.57
N ASP A 331 22.65 -24.80 -21.68
CA ASP A 331 22.47 -25.76 -20.58
C ASP A 331 21.79 -25.16 -19.33
N LEU A 332 20.70 -24.42 -19.55
CA LEU A 332 19.94 -23.74 -18.50
C LEU A 332 18.90 -24.66 -17.86
N TYR A 333 18.82 -24.64 -16.53
CA TYR A 333 17.96 -25.53 -15.74
C TYR A 333 16.58 -24.90 -15.45
N PHE A 334 15.53 -25.46 -16.03
CA PHE A 334 14.12 -25.09 -15.82
C PHE A 334 13.72 -25.04 -14.34
N GLU A 335 14.29 -25.91 -13.52
CA GLU A 335 14.01 -26.01 -12.08
C GLU A 335 14.44 -24.74 -11.33
N ARG A 336 15.29 -23.89 -11.91
CA ARG A 336 15.59 -22.55 -11.38
C ARG A 336 14.45 -21.57 -11.58
N PHE A 337 13.60 -21.82 -12.57
CA PHE A 337 12.40 -21.03 -12.86
C PHE A 337 11.20 -21.54 -12.08
N ILE A 338 10.83 -22.81 -12.28
CA ILE A 338 9.72 -23.45 -11.59
C ILE A 338 10.27 -24.65 -10.81
N ASN A 339 10.22 -24.54 -9.48
CA ASN A 339 10.59 -25.62 -8.59
C ASN A 339 9.36 -26.08 -7.79
N PRO A 340 8.91 -27.33 -7.95
CA PRO A 340 7.82 -27.91 -7.17
C PRO A 340 8.00 -27.84 -5.65
N HIS A 341 9.25 -27.73 -5.18
CA HIS A 341 9.60 -27.67 -3.76
C HIS A 341 9.76 -26.24 -3.23
N ARG A 342 9.61 -25.21 -4.06
CA ARG A 342 9.74 -23.80 -3.66
C ARG A 342 8.38 -23.12 -3.68
N ALA A 343 8.09 -22.37 -2.62
CA ALA A 343 6.83 -21.63 -2.48
C ALA A 343 6.78 -20.32 -3.30
N SER A 344 7.90 -19.86 -3.87
CA SER A 344 7.94 -18.62 -4.64
C SER A 344 7.34 -18.82 -6.04
N PRO A 345 6.37 -17.99 -6.46
CA PRO A 345 5.86 -18.02 -7.82
C PRO A 345 6.94 -17.70 -8.87
N PRO A 346 6.82 -18.20 -10.12
CA PRO A 346 7.71 -17.83 -11.22
C PRO A 346 7.50 -16.38 -11.66
N ASP A 347 8.58 -15.72 -12.13
CA ASP A 347 8.55 -14.38 -12.73
C ASP A 347 9.35 -14.32 -14.05
N PHE A 348 8.74 -13.78 -15.10
CA PHE A 348 9.32 -13.65 -16.45
C PHE A 348 10.10 -12.36 -16.65
N ASP A 349 9.86 -11.32 -15.84
CA ASP A 349 10.50 -10.00 -15.94
C ASP A 349 10.63 -9.52 -17.40
N ILE A 350 9.50 -9.11 -18.02
CA ILE A 350 9.50 -8.68 -19.42
C ILE A 350 9.74 -7.18 -19.51
N ASP A 351 10.77 -6.79 -20.26
CA ASP A 351 11.10 -5.40 -20.57
C ASP A 351 10.59 -4.98 -21.94
N PHE A 352 10.19 -3.71 -22.03
CA PHE A 352 9.85 -3.02 -23.27
C PHE A 352 10.62 -1.70 -23.34
N SER A 353 10.81 -1.18 -24.55
CA SER A 353 11.37 0.17 -24.75
C SER A 353 10.50 1.21 -24.06
N TRP A 354 11.11 2.27 -23.53
CA TRP A 354 10.41 3.27 -22.70
C TRP A 354 9.33 4.03 -23.48
N ASP A 355 9.52 4.22 -24.78
CA ASP A 355 8.64 4.89 -25.72
C ASP A 355 7.52 3.99 -26.27
N GLU A 356 7.66 2.68 -26.16
CA GLU A 356 6.65 1.66 -26.57
C GLU A 356 5.82 1.17 -25.38
N ARG A 357 6.33 1.33 -24.16
CA ARG A 357 5.75 0.82 -22.92
C ARG A 357 4.29 1.26 -22.72
N ASP A 358 3.97 2.51 -23.01
CA ASP A 358 2.65 3.06 -22.73
C ASP A 358 1.56 2.40 -23.59
N ASP A 359 1.87 2.03 -24.84
CA ASP A 359 0.93 1.31 -25.72
C ASP A 359 0.71 -0.14 -25.26
N VAL A 360 1.78 -0.82 -24.82
CA VAL A 360 1.66 -2.16 -24.23
C VAL A 360 0.84 -2.14 -22.94
N VAL A 361 1.03 -1.11 -22.10
CA VAL A 361 0.23 -0.92 -20.88
C VAL A 361 -1.23 -0.70 -21.25
N ASP A 362 -1.53 0.18 -22.19
CA ASP A 362 -2.90 0.43 -22.67
C ASP A 362 -3.57 -0.84 -23.22
N TYR A 363 -2.84 -1.66 -23.98
CA TYR A 363 -3.31 -2.97 -24.41
C TYR A 363 -3.69 -3.87 -23.23
N ILE A 364 -2.84 -3.98 -22.21
CA ILE A 364 -3.12 -4.79 -21.01
C ILE A 364 -4.40 -4.31 -20.33
N PHE A 365 -4.57 -2.99 -20.13
CA PHE A 365 -5.78 -2.43 -19.54
C PHE A 365 -7.04 -2.72 -20.37
N LYS A 366 -6.97 -2.57 -21.70
CA LYS A 366 -8.08 -2.88 -22.62
C LYS A 366 -8.41 -4.37 -22.64
N ARG A 367 -7.39 -5.24 -22.58
CA ARG A 367 -7.51 -6.69 -22.69
C ARG A 367 -8.04 -7.33 -21.41
N TYR A 368 -7.56 -6.87 -20.25
CA TYR A 368 -7.82 -7.48 -18.95
C TYR A 368 -8.78 -6.68 -18.07
N GLY A 369 -9.14 -5.47 -18.49
CA GLY A 369 -10.12 -4.61 -17.81
C GLY A 369 -9.49 -3.77 -16.70
N THR A 370 -10.05 -2.57 -16.51
CA THR A 370 -9.60 -1.60 -15.49
C THR A 370 -9.94 -2.03 -14.06
N GLU A 371 -10.87 -2.97 -13.88
CA GLU A 371 -11.25 -3.50 -12.56
C GLU A 371 -10.26 -4.55 -12.03
N HIS A 372 -9.44 -5.13 -12.90
CA HIS A 372 -8.50 -6.22 -12.57
C HIS A 372 -7.05 -5.91 -12.93
N THR A 373 -6.80 -4.71 -13.45
CA THR A 373 -5.48 -4.25 -13.88
C THR A 373 -5.14 -2.95 -13.17
N ALA A 374 -3.96 -2.89 -12.58
CA ALA A 374 -3.43 -1.69 -11.95
C ALA A 374 -1.91 -1.63 -12.15
N LEU A 375 -1.35 -0.42 -12.11
CA LEU A 375 0.09 -0.22 -12.08
C LEU A 375 0.59 -0.29 -10.63
N LEU A 376 1.78 -0.88 -10.45
CA LEU A 376 2.44 -0.88 -9.15
C LEU A 376 3.06 0.49 -8.87
N ALA A 377 2.73 1.06 -7.72
CA ALA A 377 3.31 2.31 -7.26
C ALA A 377 4.75 2.12 -6.75
N THR A 378 5.61 3.12 -6.96
CA THR A 378 6.93 3.20 -6.34
C THR A 378 6.99 4.42 -5.44
N TYR A 379 7.39 4.22 -4.18
CA TYR A 379 7.54 5.31 -3.22
C TYR A 379 8.97 5.87 -3.22
N ASN A 380 9.10 7.12 -3.62
CA ASN A 380 10.35 7.84 -3.52
C ASN A 380 10.58 8.30 -2.07
N THR A 381 11.74 7.97 -1.53
CA THR A 381 12.14 8.34 -0.16
C THR A 381 13.24 9.41 -0.23
N PHE A 382 13.26 10.31 0.75
CA PHE A 382 14.35 11.28 0.86
C PHE A 382 15.66 10.55 1.21
N LYS A 383 16.73 10.80 0.44
CA LYS A 383 18.05 10.18 0.65
C LYS A 383 19.16 11.22 0.49
N GLY A 384 20.12 11.19 1.42
CA GLY A 384 21.37 11.96 1.37
C GLY A 384 21.15 13.43 1.03
N ARG A 385 21.59 13.84 -0.17
CA ARG A 385 21.52 15.22 -0.67
C ARG A 385 20.09 15.77 -0.74
N SER A 386 19.09 14.95 -1.04
CA SER A 386 17.71 15.45 -1.16
C SER A 386 17.16 15.94 0.18
N ILE A 387 17.57 15.32 1.30
CA ILE A 387 17.16 15.73 2.65
C ILE A 387 17.70 17.13 2.93
N VAL A 388 19.01 17.33 2.74
CA VAL A 388 19.68 18.61 2.97
C VAL A 388 19.05 19.72 2.12
N ARG A 389 18.76 19.40 0.85
CA ARG A 389 18.14 20.35 -0.08
C ARG A 389 16.74 20.80 0.36
N GLU A 390 15.88 19.86 0.73
CA GLU A 390 14.52 20.19 1.20
C GLU A 390 14.55 20.92 2.55
N LEU A 391 15.41 20.51 3.48
CA LEU A 391 15.59 21.23 4.75
C LEU A 391 16.07 22.67 4.51
N GLY A 392 17.07 22.87 3.64
CA GLY A 392 17.57 24.20 3.31
C GLY A 392 16.47 25.13 2.78
N LYS A 393 15.58 24.63 1.91
CA LYS A 393 14.41 25.40 1.43
C LYS A 393 13.45 25.75 2.57
N VAL A 394 13.12 24.77 3.42
CA VAL A 394 12.20 24.95 4.55
C VAL A 394 12.71 25.98 5.56
N PHE A 395 14.02 26.03 5.79
CA PHE A 395 14.68 27.01 6.66
C PHE A 395 15.01 28.33 5.95
N GLY A 396 14.76 28.44 4.63
CA GLY A 396 14.92 29.68 3.87
C GLY A 396 16.37 30.01 3.50
N LEU A 397 17.25 29.01 3.42
CA LEU A 397 18.64 29.22 3.01
C LEU A 397 18.72 29.65 1.53
N PRO A 398 19.66 30.56 1.17
CA PRO A 398 19.96 30.87 -0.22
C PRO A 398 20.39 29.63 -1.01
N LYS A 399 20.03 29.57 -2.30
CA LYS A 399 20.37 28.44 -3.19
C LYS A 399 21.86 28.07 -3.15
N ALA A 400 22.75 29.07 -3.14
CA ALA A 400 24.20 28.84 -3.10
C ALA A 400 24.64 28.08 -1.83
N GLU A 401 24.06 28.39 -0.68
CA GLU A 401 24.35 27.68 0.58
C GLU A 401 23.79 26.26 0.55
N ILE A 402 22.59 26.08 0.00
CA ILE A 402 21.97 24.76 -0.13
C ILE A 402 22.81 23.85 -1.02
N ASP A 403 23.27 24.35 -2.17
CA ASP A 403 24.08 23.58 -3.11
C ASP A 403 25.42 23.19 -2.45
N LEU A 404 26.06 24.12 -1.73
CA LEU A 404 27.30 23.86 -0.97
C LEU A 404 27.12 22.81 0.13
N LEU A 405 26.03 22.88 0.90
CA LEU A 405 25.71 21.88 1.94
C LEU A 405 25.36 20.51 1.34
N SER A 406 24.74 20.50 0.16
CA SER A 406 24.34 19.26 -0.52
C SER A 406 25.53 18.53 -1.16
N GLU A 407 26.57 19.24 -1.59
CA GLU A 407 27.74 18.61 -2.22
C GLU A 407 28.62 17.86 -1.22
N ALA A 408 28.77 18.38 0.00
CA ALA A 408 29.63 17.82 1.05
C ALA A 408 28.92 17.70 2.41
N PRO A 409 27.83 16.91 2.52
CA PRO A 409 27.02 16.82 3.75
C PRO A 409 27.82 16.32 4.97
N GLU A 410 28.81 15.43 4.76
CA GLU A 410 29.67 14.90 5.82
C GLU A 410 30.63 15.94 6.40
N ARG A 411 30.96 16.99 5.65
CA ARG A 411 31.89 18.05 6.05
C ARG A 411 31.28 19.03 7.06
N TYR A 412 29.94 19.05 7.14
CA TYR A 412 29.16 19.95 7.99
C TYR A 412 28.29 19.21 9.01
N ALA A 413 28.30 17.87 8.99
CA ALA A 413 27.73 17.10 10.08
C ALA A 413 28.67 17.24 11.30
N PRO A 414 28.20 17.74 12.47
CA PRO A 414 28.96 17.55 13.69
C PRO A 414 29.19 16.06 13.86
N GLU A 415 30.35 15.63 14.38
CA GLU A 415 30.71 14.22 14.61
C GLU A 415 29.55 13.47 15.30
N ALA A 416 28.64 12.94 14.50
CA ALA A 416 27.57 12.10 14.98
C ALA A 416 28.24 10.76 15.21
N GLY A 417 28.49 10.45 16.48
CA GLY A 417 28.93 9.14 16.91
C GLY A 417 28.14 8.03 16.20
N PRO A 418 28.71 6.82 16.06
CA PRO A 418 28.16 5.79 15.19
C PRO A 418 26.68 5.53 15.51
N LEU A 419 25.86 5.51 14.45
CA LEU A 419 24.43 5.15 14.50
C LEU A 419 24.19 4.04 15.55
N PRO A 420 23.18 4.17 16.43
CA PRO A 420 22.88 3.17 17.45
C PRO A 420 22.86 1.76 16.84
N ARG A 421 23.52 0.80 17.51
CA ARG A 421 23.63 -0.61 17.05
C ARG A 421 22.29 -1.25 16.64
N ALA A 422 21.16 -0.72 17.13
CA ALA A 422 19.80 -1.14 16.75
C ALA A 422 19.49 -0.97 15.25
N LEU A 423 20.11 0.00 14.57
CA LEU A 423 19.92 0.26 13.13
C LEU A 423 20.92 -0.48 12.23
N ARG A 424 21.80 -1.31 12.79
CA ARG A 424 22.82 -2.09 12.04
C ARG A 424 22.43 -3.55 11.80
N ARG A 425 21.22 -3.99 12.16
CA ARG A 425 20.79 -5.36 11.83
C ARG A 425 20.33 -5.45 10.39
N ARG A 426 21.17 -6.05 9.54
CA ARG A 426 20.76 -6.64 8.26
C ARG A 426 19.68 -7.70 8.53
N PRO A 427 18.59 -7.77 7.74
CA PRO A 427 17.80 -8.99 7.67
C PRO A 427 18.62 -10.03 6.88
N GLY A 428 18.92 -11.16 7.51
CA GLY A 428 19.61 -12.29 6.87
C GLY A 428 20.87 -12.77 7.59
N ALA A 429 20.67 -13.45 8.71
CA ALA A 429 21.32 -14.71 9.04
C ALA A 429 20.20 -15.66 9.49
#